data_AF-X0ZCK4-F1
#
_entry.id   AF-X0ZCK4-F1
#
_cell.length_a   1.000
_cell.length_b   1.000
_cell.length_c   1.000
_cell.angle_alpha   90.00
_cell.angle_beta   90.00
_cell.angle_gamma   90.00
#
_symmetry.space_group_name_H-M   'P 1'
#
loop_
_entity.id
_entity.type
_entity.pdbx_description
1 polymer ?
#
loop_
_entity_poly.entity_id
_entity_poly.type
_entity_poly.pdbx_seq_one_letter_code
_entity_poly.pdbx_strand_id
1 'polypeptide(L)' 'MIQARINRIVGLPSRVKKYNEIVTVDSFEDTARGEMKDNVKAILDEAKGELDQIKDEVDS' A
#
# COMPACT_ATOMS: atom_id res chain seq x y z
N MET A 1 14.95 -0.64 14.65
CA MET A 1 13.51 -0.83 14.34
C MET A 1 13.18 -0.29 12.95
N ILE A 2 13.71 0.87 12.59
CA ILE A 2 13.73 1.45 11.23
C ILE A 2 13.92 0.45 10.07
N GLN A 3 14.90 -0.46 10.11
CA GLN A 3 15.13 -1.43 9.01
C GLN A 3 13.92 -2.35 8.76
N ALA A 4 13.23 -2.77 9.83
CA ALA A 4 12.02 -3.58 9.70
C ALA A 4 10.89 -2.78 9.05
N ARG A 5 10.76 -1.49 9.38
CA ARG A 5 9.77 -0.59 8.76
C ARG A 5 10.06 -0.33 7.29
N ILE A 6 11.33 -0.10 6.93
CA ILE A 6 11.77 0.02 5.54
C ILE A 6 11.40 -1.24 4.76
N ASN A 7 11.70 -2.42 5.31
CA ASN A 7 11.34 -3.70 4.67
C ASN A 7 9.83 -3.83 4.46
N ARG A 8 9.00 -3.36 5.40
CA ARG A 8 7.53 -3.33 5.24
C ARG A 8 7.12 -2.40 4.10
N ILE A 9 7.58 -1.14 4.11
CA ILE A 9 7.22 -0.15 3.08
C ILE A 9 7.60 -0.63 1.68
N VAL A 10 8.80 -1.19 1.49
CA VAL A 10 9.27 -1.64 0.16
C VAL A 10 8.37 -2.72 -0.44
N GLY A 11 7.69 -3.51 0.40
CA GLY A 11 6.73 -4.52 -0.04
C GLY A 11 5.36 -3.97 -0.49
N LEU A 12 4.94 -2.80 0.02
CA LEU A 12 3.60 -2.26 -0.20
C LEU A 12 3.34 -1.82 -1.65
N PRO A 13 4.26 -1.14 -2.37
CA PRO A 13 4.07 -0.81 -3.79
C PRO A 13 3.87 -2.04 -4.67
N SER A 14 4.52 -3.16 -4.35
CA SER A 14 4.37 -4.41 -5.10
C SER A 14 2.94 -4.97 -4.96
N ARG A 15 2.29 -4.77 -3.81
CA ARG A 15 0.89 -5.16 -3.60
C ARG A 15 -0.03 -4.28 -4.44
N VAL A 16 0.16 -2.96 -4.41
CA VAL A 16 -0.62 -2.00 -5.22
C VAL A 16 -0.53 -2.32 -6.71
N LYS A 17 0.69 -2.62 -7.20
CA LYS A 17 0.90 -3.01 -8.61
C LYS A 17 0.08 -4.24 -9.00
N LYS A 18 0.05 -5.29 -8.17
CA LYS A 18 -0.76 -6.49 -8.42
C LYS A 18 -2.25 -6.18 -8.48
N TYR A 19 -2.76 -5.33 -7.59
CA TYR A 19 -4.16 -4.89 -7.65
C TYR A 19 -4.47 -4.13 -8.94
N ASN A 20 -3.58 -3.24 -9.37
CA ASN A 20 -3.74 -2.52 -10.62
C ASN A 20 -3.77 -3.47 -11.83
N GLU A 21 -2.84 -4.42 -11.90
CA GLU A 21 -2.81 -5.44 -12.96
C GLU A 21 -4.13 -6.20 -13.04
N ILE A 22 -4.62 -6.70 -11.90
CA ILE A 22 -5.92 -7.40 -11.80
C ILE A 22 -7.05 -6.52 -12.35
N VAL A 23 -7.20 -5.29 -11.83
CA VAL A 23 -8.28 -4.37 -12.21
C VAL A 23 -8.24 -3.98 -13.70
N THR A 24 -7.05 -3.90 -14.29
CA THR A 24 -6.88 -3.52 -15.70
C THR A 24 -7.12 -4.65 -16.69
N VAL A 25 -6.91 -5.90 -16.29
CA VAL A 25 -6.98 -7.06 -17.19
C VAL A 25 -8.38 -7.67 -17.23
N ASP A 26 -9.08 -7.71 -16.10
CA ASP A 26 -10.39 -8.35 -15.99
C ASP A 26 -11.55 -7.34 -16.01
N SER A 27 -12.66 -7.76 -16.61
CA SER A 27 -13.91 -7.00 -16.57
C SER A 27 -14.63 -7.26 -15.25
N PHE A 28 -14.17 -6.59 -14.19
CA PHE A 28 -14.85 -6.57 -12.90
C PHE A 28 -16.09 -5.68 -12.92
N GLU A 29 -17.11 -6.09 -12.16
CA GLU A 29 -18.23 -5.22 -11.80
C GLU A 29 -17.74 -4.01 -10.99
N ASP A 30 -18.46 -2.89 -11.08
CA ASP A 30 -18.04 -1.63 -10.45
C ASP A 30 -17.91 -1.73 -8.93
N THR A 31 -18.75 -2.55 -8.28
CA THR A 31 -18.65 -2.84 -6.84
C THR A 31 -17.30 -3.47 -6.49
N ALA A 32 -16.87 -4.50 -7.23
CA ALA A 32 -15.59 -5.16 -7.02
C ALA A 32 -14.41 -4.20 -7.28
N ARG A 33 -14.52 -3.31 -8.28
CA ARG A 33 -13.51 -2.25 -8.48
C ARG A 33 -13.48 -1.26 -7.32
N GLY A 34 -14.63 -0.94 -6.73
CA GLY A 34 -14.74 -0.09 -5.54
C GLY A 34 -14.01 -0.68 -4.35
N GLU A 35 -14.32 -1.94 -4.01
CA GLU A 35 -13.65 -2.68 -2.92
C GLU A 35 -12.14 -2.78 -3.14
N MET A 36 -11.70 -3.02 -4.38
CA MET A 36 -10.27 -3.05 -4.72
C MET A 36 -9.60 -1.67 -4.54
N LYS A 37 -10.28 -0.57 -4.86
CA LYS A 37 -9.76 0.79 -4.62
C LYS A 37 -9.61 1.07 -3.13
N ASP A 38 -10.56 0.64 -2.31
CA ASP A 38 -10.49 0.80 -0.85
C ASP A 38 -9.33 -0.01 -0.25
N ASN A 39 -9.10 -1.23 -0.75
CA ASN A 39 -7.94 -2.04 -0.38
C ASN A 39 -6.61 -1.37 -0.75
N VAL A 40 -6.52 -0.78 -1.95
CA VAL A 40 -5.33 -0.01 -2.36
C VAL A 40 -5.14 1.21 -1.46
N LYS A 41 -6.22 1.92 -1.12
CA LYS A 41 -6.15 3.08 -0.21
C LYS A 41 -5.60 2.66 1.17
N ALA A 42 -6.09 1.56 1.73
CA ALA A 42 -5.60 1.03 3.01
C ALA A 42 -4.09 0.70 2.97
N ILE A 43 -3.60 0.12 1.87
CA ILE A 43 -2.17 -0.15 1.67
C ILE A 43 -1.35 1.15 1.61
N LEU A 44 -1.87 2.19 0.95
CA LEU A 44 -1.19 3.48 0.88
C LEU A 44 -1.19 4.21 2.23
N ASP A 45 -2.25 4.09 3.01
CA ASP A 45 -2.32 4.66 4.35
C ASP A 45 -1.37 3.93 5.32
N GLU A 46 -1.24 2.60 5.20
CA GLU A 46 -0.20 1.82 5.91
C GLU A 46 1.22 2.31 5.56
N ALA A 47 1.50 2.53 4.27
CA ALA A 47 2.79 3.01 3.81
C ALA A 47 3.14 4.40 4.38
N LYS A 48 2.16 5.31 4.43
CA LYS A 48 2.32 6.63 5.05
C LYS A 48 2.61 6.51 6.54
N GLY A 49 1.83 5.71 7.27
CA GLY A 49 2.03 5.52 8.71
C GLY A 49 3.41 4.97 9.04
N GLU A 50 3.93 4.02 8.26
CA GLU A 50 5.30 3.53 8.45
C GLU A 50 6.36 4.60 8.11
N LEU A 51 6.14 5.43 7.08
CA LEU A 51 7.04 6.53 6.73
C LEU A 51 7.10 7.60 7.83
N ASP A 52 5.95 7.97 8.40
CA ASP A 52 5.87 8.93 9.51
C ASP A 52 6.64 8.40 10.72
N GLN A 53 6.46 7.11 11.06
CA GLN A 53 7.20 6.48 12.14
C GLN A 53 8.72 6.39 11.89
N ILE A 54 9.13 6.14 10.64
CA ILE A 54 10.56 6.19 10.27
C ILE A 54 11.11 7.60 10.46
N LYS A 55 10.37 8.61 10.03
CA LYS A 55 10.77 10.00 10.17
C LYS A 55 10.94 10.37 11.64
N ASP A 56 9.98 10.03 12.48
CA ASP A 56 10.04 10.27 13.92
C ASP A 56 11.24 9.55 14.57
N GLU A 57 11.54 8.30 14.17
CA GLU A 57 12.72 7.55 14.64
C GLU A 57 14.06 8.15 14.18
N VAL A 58 14.09 8.88 13.06
CA VAL A 58 15.31 9.52 12.52
C VAL A 58 15.52 10.92 13.07
N ASP A 59 14.44 11.67 13.29
CA ASP A 59 14.47 13.05 13.80
C ASP A 59 14.69 13.11 15.33
N SER A 60 14.56 11.97 16.03
CA SER A 60 14.82 11.80 17.48
C SER A 60 16.29 11.49 17.79
#